data_AF-A0A3G7TL23-F1
#
_entry.id   AF-A0A3G7TL23-F1
#
_cell.length_a   1.000
_cell.length_b   1.000
_cell.length_c   1.000
_cell.angle_alpha   90.00
_cell.angle_beta   90.00
_cell.angle_gamma   90.00
#
_symmetry.space_group_name_H-M   'P 1'
#
loop_
_entity.id
_entity.type
_entity.pdbx_description
1 polymer ?
#
loop_
_entity_poly.entity_id
_entity_poly.type
_entity_poly.pdbx_seq_one_letter_code
_entity_poly.pdbx_strand_id
1 'polypeptide(L)'
;MKNKINFAAYQANKLANTLENIESCLITLKKEDPFPSINKLTMEIGRQVDLDPSIFRKRKGPHRKLLDKYVKELVFNNKTAETSATSIEALAIRNKELSRKVTILERELKTPSNKLALIPTTPKQVNSNIIEIDSLCMLIDDILKCQRNLQFKDGALYNYETFSEEEELVSIVKNCKTYLDWKDGRRLVN
;
A
#
# COMPACT_ATOMS: atom_id res chain seq x y z
N MET A 1 35.06 46.85 -6.86
CA MET A 1 34.15 45.97 -6.10
C MET A 1 34.14 44.60 -6.77
N LYS A 2 34.57 43.53 -6.08
CA LYS A 2 34.68 42.19 -6.68
C LYS A 2 33.33 41.48 -6.57
N ASN A 3 32.70 41.19 -7.71
CA ASN A 3 31.49 40.37 -7.80
C ASN A 3 31.79 38.96 -7.28
N LYS A 4 31.46 38.68 -6.02
CA LYS A 4 31.35 37.29 -5.53
C LYS A 4 30.14 36.69 -6.23
N ILE A 5 30.38 35.99 -7.35
CA ILE A 5 29.37 35.15 -7.97
C ILE A 5 28.89 34.20 -6.89
N ASN A 6 27.62 34.32 -6.51
CA ASN A 6 27.02 33.45 -5.51
C ASN A 6 26.94 32.05 -6.13
N PHE A 7 27.92 31.20 -5.80
CA PHE A 7 28.09 29.86 -6.36
C PHE A 7 26.82 29.01 -6.22
N ALA A 8 26.04 29.23 -5.16
CA ALA A 8 24.74 28.59 -4.97
C ALA A 8 23.70 29.07 -6.00
N ALA A 9 23.64 30.37 -6.29
CA ALA A 9 22.73 30.91 -7.31
C ALA A 9 23.11 30.46 -8.73
N TYR A 10 24.41 30.39 -9.03
CA TYR A 10 24.90 29.86 -10.29
C TYR A 10 24.54 28.37 -10.47
N GLN A 11 24.71 27.55 -9.43
CA GLN A 11 24.31 26.15 -9.46
C GLN A 11 22.80 25.96 -9.57
N ALA A 12 22.00 26.78 -8.88
CA ALA A 12 20.55 26.74 -8.97
C ALA A 12 20.07 27.08 -10.38
N ASN A 13 20.62 28.12 -11.01
CA ASN A 13 20.30 28.49 -12.39
C ASN A 13 20.75 27.41 -13.38
N LYS A 14 21.93 26.82 -13.19
CA LYS A 14 22.40 25.72 -14.02
C LYS A 14 21.44 24.52 -13.95
N LEU A 15 21.00 24.16 -12.74
CA LEU A 15 20.02 23.09 -12.53
C LEU A 15 18.66 23.42 -13.17
N ALA A 16 18.17 24.65 -13.03
CA ALA A 16 16.90 25.09 -13.62
C ALA A 16 16.92 24.96 -15.15
N ASN A 17 17.97 25.47 -15.81
CA ASN A 17 18.14 25.36 -17.25
C ASN A 17 18.22 23.90 -17.72
N THR A 18 18.92 23.05 -16.95
CA THR A 18 18.99 21.62 -17.25
C THR A 18 17.61 20.94 -17.16
N LEU A 19 16.80 21.29 -16.15
CA LEU A 19 15.44 20.75 -16.01
C LEU A 19 14.52 21.22 -17.14
N GLU A 20 14.62 22.49 -17.54
CA GLU A 20 13.83 23.05 -18.65
C GLU A 20 14.16 22.38 -19.99
N ASN A 21 15.44 22.09 -20.24
CA ASN A 21 15.86 21.35 -21.43
C ASN A 21 15.34 19.90 -21.44
N ILE A 22 15.36 19.22 -20.28
CA ILE A 22 14.78 17.88 -20.14
C ILE A 22 13.27 17.94 -20.36
N GLU A 23 12.56 18.92 -19.81
CA GLU A 23 11.12 19.08 -19.97
C GLU A 23 10.73 19.31 -21.43
N SER A 24 11.48 20.17 -22.13
CA SER A 24 11.30 20.41 -23.57
C SER A 24 11.52 19.15 -24.41
N CYS A 25 12.54 18.36 -24.07
CA CYS A 25 12.81 17.05 -24.68
C CYS A 25 11.63 16.09 -24.45
N LEU A 26 11.15 15.96 -23.20
CA LEU A 26 10.02 15.10 -22.85
C LEU A 26 8.72 15.50 -23.58
N ILE A 27 8.45 16.80 -23.72
CA ILE A 27 7.28 17.31 -24.47
C ILE A 27 7.38 16.94 -25.95
N THR A 28 8.59 16.95 -26.52
CA THR A 28 8.82 16.56 -27.92
C THR A 28 8.62 15.06 -28.10
N LEU A 29 9.20 14.26 -27.21
CA LEU A 29 9.06 12.80 -27.20
C LEU A 29 7.61 12.33 -26.99
N LYS A 30 6.72 13.17 -26.46
CA LYS A 30 5.28 12.88 -26.34
C LYS A 30 4.57 12.76 -27.68
N LYS A 31 5.15 13.31 -28.74
CA LYS A 31 4.61 13.21 -30.10
C LYS A 31 5.09 11.95 -30.83
N GLU A 32 6.03 11.22 -30.24
CA GLU A 32 6.60 9.99 -30.79
C GLU A 32 5.96 8.74 -30.16
N ASP A 33 6.34 7.56 -30.66
CA ASP A 33 5.86 6.29 -30.11
C ASP A 33 6.35 6.07 -28.67
N PRO A 34 5.53 5.47 -27.78
CA PRO A 34 5.92 5.24 -26.40
C PRO A 34 7.13 4.30 -26.26
N PHE A 35 8.01 4.62 -25.33
CA PHE A 35 9.24 3.86 -25.05
C PHE A 35 8.95 2.58 -24.28
N PRO A 36 9.62 1.45 -24.55
CA PRO A 36 9.34 0.17 -23.89
C PRO A 36 9.79 0.10 -22.42
N SER A 37 10.63 1.04 -21.96
CA SER A 37 11.03 1.11 -20.55
C SER A 37 11.53 2.50 -20.18
N ILE A 38 11.51 2.79 -18.88
CA ILE A 38 12.09 4.03 -18.32
C ILE A 38 13.58 4.13 -18.66
N ASN A 39 14.33 3.02 -18.68
CA ASN A 39 15.74 3.04 -19.02
C ASN A 39 15.97 3.52 -20.46
N LYS A 40 15.18 3.02 -21.43
CA LYS A 40 15.29 3.49 -22.83
C LYS A 40 14.93 4.97 -22.95
N LEU A 41 13.89 5.41 -22.25
CA LEU A 41 13.53 6.83 -22.20
C LEU A 41 14.67 7.69 -21.63
N THR A 42 15.31 7.27 -20.53
CA THR A 42 16.44 8.03 -19.95
C THR A 42 17.70 8.05 -20.82
N MET A 43 17.94 6.99 -21.60
CA MET A 43 19.02 6.96 -22.58
C MET A 43 18.77 7.94 -23.72
N GLU A 44 17.53 8.03 -24.20
CA GLU A 44 17.16 8.94 -25.28
C GLU A 44 17.21 10.41 -24.84
N ILE A 45 16.72 10.72 -23.63
CA ILE A 45 16.88 12.05 -23.03
C ILE A 45 18.36 12.38 -22.88
N GLY A 46 19.17 11.43 -22.41
CA GLY A 46 20.61 11.61 -22.29
C GLY A 46 21.31 11.91 -23.61
N ARG A 47 20.85 11.29 -24.71
CA ARG A 47 21.33 11.53 -26.06
C ARG A 47 20.95 12.93 -26.59
N GLN A 48 19.74 13.40 -26.30
CA GLN A 48 19.25 14.69 -26.82
C GLN A 48 19.74 15.89 -26.01
N VAL A 49 19.92 15.73 -24.69
CA VAL A 49 20.27 16.81 -23.76
C VAL A 49 21.73 16.75 -23.29
N ASP A 50 22.50 15.76 -23.76
CA ASP A 50 23.89 15.48 -23.36
C ASP A 50 24.04 15.31 -21.83
N LEU A 51 23.29 14.34 -21.29
CA LEU A 51 23.23 14.06 -19.86
C LEU A 51 23.43 12.58 -19.56
N ASP A 52 24.16 12.28 -18.48
CA ASP A 52 24.32 10.92 -18.01
C ASP A 52 22.98 10.37 -17.45
N PRO A 53 22.44 9.26 -17.97
CA PRO A 53 21.18 8.67 -17.49
C PRO A 53 21.16 8.32 -15.99
N SER A 54 22.33 8.17 -15.36
CA SER A 54 22.47 7.93 -13.93
C SER A 54 21.88 9.05 -13.05
N ILE A 55 21.76 10.27 -13.56
CA ILE A 55 21.14 11.40 -12.82
C ILE A 55 19.68 11.11 -12.46
N PHE A 56 19.00 10.26 -13.24
CA PHE A 56 17.61 9.85 -13.02
C PHE A 56 17.49 8.67 -12.04
N ARG A 57 18.58 8.04 -11.60
CA ARG A 57 18.54 6.92 -10.64
C ARG A 57 18.15 7.36 -9.22
N LYS A 58 18.47 8.61 -8.85
CA LYS A 58 18.16 9.15 -7.51
C LYS A 58 16.67 9.43 -7.38
N ARG A 59 15.93 8.54 -6.69
CA ARG A 59 14.47 8.64 -6.49
C ARG A 59 13.96 10.01 -6.00
N LYS A 60 14.70 10.67 -5.11
CA LYS A 60 14.32 11.98 -4.53
C LYS A 60 14.88 13.18 -5.31
N GLY A 61 15.63 12.95 -6.38
CA GLY A 61 16.30 14.00 -7.16
C GLY A 61 15.32 14.80 -8.04
N PRO A 62 15.63 16.07 -8.35
CA PRO A 62 14.77 16.93 -9.16
C PRO A 62 14.55 16.37 -10.58
N HIS A 63 15.61 15.83 -11.22
CA HIS A 63 15.53 15.20 -12.54
C HIS A 63 14.57 14.00 -12.56
N ARG A 64 14.59 13.17 -11.49
CA ARG A 64 13.71 12.01 -11.39
C ARG A 64 12.26 12.40 -11.15
N LYS A 65 12.01 13.41 -10.32
CA LYS A 65 10.66 13.95 -10.09
C LYS A 65 10.05 14.51 -11.38
N LEU A 66 10.84 15.21 -12.20
CA LEU A 66 10.39 15.70 -13.50
C LEU A 66 10.05 14.53 -14.43
N LEU A 67 10.95 13.55 -14.56
CA LEU A 67 10.74 12.36 -15.38
C LEU A 67 9.46 11.60 -14.98
N ASP A 68 9.25 11.35 -13.68
CA ASP A 68 8.10 10.58 -13.19
C ASP A 68 6.74 11.21 -13.55
N LYS A 69 6.67 12.53 -13.82
CA LYS A 69 5.44 13.19 -14.33
C LYS A 69 5.04 12.67 -15.71
N TYR A 70 6.02 12.35 -16.56
CA TYR A 70 5.80 11.99 -17.98
C TYR A 70 5.90 10.48 -18.25
N VAL A 71 6.46 9.70 -17.31
CA VAL A 71 6.66 8.25 -17.47
C VAL A 71 5.37 7.50 -17.81
N LYS A 72 4.23 7.89 -17.24
CA LYS A 72 2.95 7.20 -17.51
C LYS A 72 2.48 7.34 -18.96
N GLU A 73 2.87 8.43 -19.62
CA GLU A 73 2.48 8.75 -20.99
C GLU A 73 3.51 8.27 -22.00
N LEU A 74 4.80 8.37 -21.64
CA LEU A 74 5.93 8.09 -22.53
C LEU A 74 6.48 6.68 -22.43
N VAL A 75 6.10 5.90 -21.42
CA VAL A 75 6.59 4.52 -21.25
C VAL A 75 5.45 3.54 -21.42
N PHE A 76 5.64 2.60 -22.34
CA PHE A 76 4.76 1.48 -22.61
C PHE A 76 4.54 0.69 -21.31
N ASN A 77 3.36 0.84 -20.73
CA ASN A 77 2.94 0.04 -19.60
C ASN A 77 2.35 -1.27 -20.14
N ASN A 78 3.19 -2.27 -20.37
CA ASN A 78 2.72 -3.68 -20.40
C ASN A 78 2.21 -4.15 -19.02
N LYS A 79 2.04 -3.25 -18.05
CA LYS A 79 1.39 -3.49 -16.75
C LYS A 79 -0.14 -3.47 -16.83
N THR A 80 -0.71 -3.89 -17.95
CA THR A 80 -2.09 -4.40 -17.99
C THR A 80 -2.02 -5.88 -18.35
N ALA A 81 -2.31 -6.73 -17.36
CA ALA A 81 -2.59 -8.18 -17.48
C ALA A 81 -1.49 -9.23 -17.16
N GLU A 82 -0.49 -8.95 -16.33
CA GLU A 82 0.37 -10.01 -15.75
C GLU A 82 0.09 -10.28 -14.27
N THR A 83 -1.17 -10.52 -13.93
CA THR A 83 -1.58 -11.37 -12.79
C THR A 83 -3.05 -11.73 -12.98
N SER A 84 -3.32 -12.72 -13.84
CA SER A 84 -4.51 -13.61 -13.84
C SER A 84 -4.96 -14.08 -15.23
N ALA A 85 -4.04 -14.31 -16.17
CA ALA A 85 -4.34 -15.25 -17.25
C ALA A 85 -4.32 -16.69 -16.70
N THR A 86 -5.23 -16.98 -15.76
CA THR A 86 -5.57 -18.35 -15.42
C THR A 86 -6.16 -18.95 -16.69
N SER A 87 -5.54 -20.01 -17.24
CA SER A 87 -6.07 -20.76 -18.38
C SER A 87 -7.58 -20.97 -18.24
N ILE A 88 -8.31 -20.97 -19.36
CA ILE A 88 -9.75 -21.29 -19.38
C ILE A 88 -10.02 -22.60 -18.64
N GLU A 89 -9.10 -23.57 -18.71
CA GLU A 89 -9.18 -24.83 -17.98
C GLU A 89 -9.07 -24.63 -16.46
N ALA A 90 -8.17 -23.75 -16.00
CA ALA A 90 -8.04 -23.44 -14.58
C ALA A 90 -9.26 -22.69 -14.04
N LEU A 91 -9.89 -21.83 -14.85
CA LEU A 91 -11.17 -21.21 -14.51
C LEU A 91 -12.30 -22.24 -14.46
N ALA A 92 -12.34 -23.20 -15.39
CA ALA A 92 -13.32 -24.28 -15.40
C ALA A 92 -13.19 -25.19 -14.16
N ILE A 93 -11.97 -25.54 -13.76
CA ILE A 93 -11.69 -26.30 -12.53
C ILE A 93 -12.18 -25.52 -11.30
N ARG A 94 -11.85 -24.23 -11.23
CA ARG A 94 -12.26 -23.37 -10.11
C ARG A 94 -13.78 -23.23 -10.03
N ASN A 95 -14.46 -23.06 -11.17
CA ASN A 95 -15.92 -23.00 -11.22
C ASN A 95 -16.57 -24.31 -10.77
N LYS A 96 -16.03 -25.46 -11.20
CA LYS A 96 -16.53 -26.78 -10.75
C LYS A 96 -16.40 -26.94 -9.23
N GLU A 97 -15.27 -26.52 -8.66
CA GLU A 97 -15.04 -26.58 -7.22
C GLU A 97 -15.95 -25.60 -6.45
N LEU A 98 -16.16 -24.39 -6.97
CA LEU A 98 -17.10 -23.43 -6.40
C LEU A 98 -18.53 -23.95 -6.43
N SER A 99 -18.99 -24.51 -7.55
CA SER A 99 -20.32 -25.14 -7.64
C SER A 99 -20.48 -26.26 -6.63
N ARG A 100 -19.46 -27.10 -6.42
CA ARG A 100 -19.47 -28.14 -5.39
C ARG A 100 -19.64 -27.55 -3.98
N LYS A 101 -18.92 -26.48 -3.65
CA LYS A 101 -19.03 -25.79 -2.36
C LYS A 101 -20.41 -25.19 -2.14
N VAL A 102 -20.98 -24.57 -3.18
CA VAL A 102 -22.36 -24.04 -3.14
C VAL A 102 -23.35 -25.16 -2.86
N THR A 103 -23.28 -26.29 -3.56
CA THR A 103 -24.17 -27.44 -3.31
C THR A 103 -24.05 -27.98 -1.88
N ILE A 104 -22.85 -27.99 -1.30
CA ILE A 104 -22.65 -28.40 0.10
C ILE A 104 -23.33 -27.39 1.04
N LEU A 105 -23.09 -26.10 0.85
CA LEU A 105 -23.69 -25.05 1.67
C LEU A 105 -25.22 -25.05 1.57
N GLU A 106 -25.77 -25.20 0.37
CA GLU A 106 -27.22 -25.32 0.16
C GLU A 106 -27.81 -26.55 0.85
N ARG A 107 -27.07 -27.67 0.88
CA ARG A 107 -27.48 -28.89 1.59
C ARG A 107 -27.45 -28.68 3.11
N GLU A 108 -26.39 -28.07 3.64
CA GLU A 108 -26.30 -27.73 5.06
C GLU A 108 -27.37 -26.70 5.46
N LEU A 109 -27.77 -25.80 4.55
CA LEU A 109 -28.83 -24.84 4.82
C LEU A 109 -30.23 -25.49 4.79
N LYS A 110 -30.46 -26.45 3.87
CA LYS A 110 -31.72 -27.20 3.77
C LYS A 110 -31.89 -28.26 4.86
N THR A 111 -30.77 -28.80 5.35
CA THR A 111 -30.71 -29.79 6.42
C THR A 111 -29.60 -29.37 7.37
N PRO A 112 -29.87 -28.41 8.29
CA PRO A 112 -28.88 -27.98 9.25
C PRO A 112 -28.46 -29.19 10.08
N SER A 113 -27.22 -29.65 9.85
CA SER A 113 -26.66 -30.73 10.64
C SER A 113 -26.49 -30.20 12.07
N ASN A 114 -27.31 -30.71 12.99
CA ASN A 114 -27.17 -30.47 14.44
C ASN A 114 -25.82 -30.96 15.01
N LYS A 115 -24.87 -31.42 14.17
CA LYS A 115 -23.49 -31.69 14.57
C LYS A 115 -22.71 -30.43 14.96
N LEU A 116 -23.23 -29.24 14.66
CA LEU A 116 -22.75 -27.95 15.19
C LEU A 116 -23.66 -27.39 16.29
N ALA A 117 -24.55 -28.21 16.90
CA ALA A 117 -25.16 -27.83 18.15
C ALA A 117 -24.02 -27.56 19.14
N LEU A 118 -23.84 -26.28 19.46
CA LEU A 118 -22.88 -25.74 20.41
C LEU A 118 -22.78 -26.70 21.59
N ILE A 119 -21.69 -27.45 21.68
CA ILE A 119 -21.29 -28.06 22.94
C ILE A 119 -21.18 -26.87 23.88
N PRO A 120 -21.95 -26.81 24.98
CA PRO A 120 -21.73 -25.79 26.00
C PRO A 120 -20.36 -26.11 26.58
N THR A 121 -19.32 -25.45 26.08
CA THR A 121 -18.02 -25.45 26.73
C THR A 121 -18.24 -24.75 28.06
N THR A 122 -18.44 -25.56 29.10
CA THR A 122 -18.21 -25.16 30.48
C THR A 122 -16.89 -24.38 30.52
N PRO A 123 -16.85 -23.21 31.19
CA PRO A 123 -15.65 -22.39 31.18
C PRO A 123 -14.61 -23.09 32.06
N LYS A 124 -13.83 -24.00 31.47
CA LYS A 124 -12.56 -24.39 32.05
C LYS A 124 -11.65 -23.18 31.91
N GLN A 125 -11.43 -22.52 33.06
CA GLN A 125 -10.24 -21.71 33.31
C GLN A 125 -9.03 -22.47 32.77
N VAL A 126 -8.58 -22.09 31.57
CA VAL A 126 -7.31 -22.51 31.03
C VAL A 126 -6.52 -21.23 30.89
N ASN A 127 -5.46 -21.14 31.69
CA ASN A 127 -4.47 -20.08 31.64
C ASN A 127 -3.93 -19.99 30.21
N SER A 128 -4.51 -19.10 29.39
CA SER A 128 -4.01 -18.83 28.05
C SER A 128 -2.69 -18.09 28.19
N ASN A 129 -1.66 -18.77 27.69
CA ASN A 129 -0.26 -18.42 27.80
C ASN A 129 -0.02 -17.01 27.25
N ILE A 130 0.79 -16.22 27.95
CA ILE A 130 1.20 -14.86 27.61
C ILE A 130 1.55 -14.68 26.12
N ILE A 131 2.08 -15.73 25.47
CA ILE A 131 2.43 -15.78 24.04
C ILE A 131 1.21 -15.58 23.11
N GLU A 132 0.05 -16.15 23.46
CA GLU A 132 -1.19 -16.01 22.67
C GLU A 132 -1.74 -14.58 22.77
N ILE A 133 -1.65 -13.99 23.98
CA ILE A 133 -2.03 -12.60 24.21
C ILE A 133 -1.08 -11.65 23.47
N ASP A 134 0.22 -11.91 23.48
CA ASP A 134 1.24 -11.11 22.78
C ASP A 134 1.00 -11.13 21.26
N SER A 135 0.78 -12.32 20.70
CA SER A 135 0.50 -12.50 19.27
C SER A 135 -0.79 -11.79 18.84
N LEU A 136 -1.84 -11.88 19.66
CA LEU A 136 -3.10 -11.18 19.42
C LEU A 136 -2.93 -9.66 19.46
N CYS A 137 -2.17 -9.15 20.43
CA CYS A 137 -1.91 -7.72 20.54
C CYS A 137 -1.05 -7.18 19.38
N MET A 138 -0.08 -7.96 18.89
CA MET A 138 0.68 -7.62 17.68
C MET A 138 -0.23 -7.53 16.44
N LEU A 139 -1.13 -8.50 16.26
CA LEU A 139 -2.10 -8.49 15.17
C LEU A 139 -3.02 -7.25 15.24
N ILE A 140 -3.51 -6.90 16.44
CA ILE A 140 -4.31 -5.70 16.65
C ILE A 140 -3.52 -4.44 16.29
N ASP A 141 -2.24 -4.34 16.68
CA ASP A 141 -1.39 -3.19 16.34
C ASP A 141 -1.17 -3.06 14.82
N ASP A 142 -0.99 -4.18 14.11
CA ASP A 142 -0.85 -4.19 12.65
C ASP A 142 -2.14 -3.77 11.93
N ILE A 143 -3.31 -4.21 12.42
CA ILE A 143 -4.60 -3.76 11.92
C ILE A 143 -4.74 -2.25 12.10
N LEU A 144 -4.45 -1.73 13.29
CA LEU A 144 -4.56 -0.30 13.60
C LEU A 144 -3.55 0.58 12.84
N LYS A 145 -2.37 0.05 12.49
CA LYS A 145 -1.42 0.74 11.59
C LYS A 145 -1.97 0.89 10.18
N CYS A 146 -2.75 -0.09 9.73
CA CYS A 146 -3.36 -0.09 8.39
C CYS A 146 -4.65 0.74 8.32
N GLN A 147 -5.40 0.80 9.42
CA GLN A 147 -6.71 1.45 9.52
C GLN A 147 -6.61 2.79 10.26
N ARG A 148 -6.37 3.89 9.54
CA ARG A 148 -6.19 5.23 10.14
C ARG A 148 -7.46 5.83 10.75
N ASN A 149 -8.60 5.30 10.34
CA ASN A 149 -9.93 5.64 10.81
C ASN A 149 -10.25 5.03 12.18
N LEU A 150 -9.51 4.04 12.65
CA LEU A 150 -9.68 3.45 13.97
C LEU A 150 -8.81 4.18 15.00
N GLN A 151 -9.43 4.82 15.99
CA GLN A 151 -8.71 5.54 17.03
C GLN A 151 -9.27 5.26 18.42
N PHE A 152 -8.39 5.31 19.42
CA PHE A 152 -8.79 5.17 20.82
C PHE A 152 -9.16 6.53 21.40
N LYS A 153 -10.31 6.60 22.05
CA LYS A 153 -10.80 7.76 22.81
C LYS A 153 -11.33 7.25 24.14
N ASP A 154 -10.85 7.82 25.24
CA ASP A 154 -11.21 7.43 26.62
C ASP A 154 -11.10 5.91 26.90
N GLY A 155 -10.12 5.26 26.25
CA GLY A 155 -9.87 3.82 26.39
C GLY A 155 -10.80 2.92 25.57
N ALA A 156 -11.78 3.47 24.84
CA ALA A 156 -12.62 2.74 23.89
C ALA A 156 -12.14 2.96 22.45
N LEU A 157 -12.43 2.02 21.55
CA LEU A 157 -12.05 2.09 20.13
C LEU A 157 -13.22 2.61 19.30
N TYR A 158 -12.97 3.65 18.51
CA TYR A 158 -13.93 4.28 17.62
C TYR A 158 -13.49 4.22 16.17
N ASN A 159 -14.46 4.14 15.27
CA ASN A 159 -14.30 4.32 13.84
C ASN A 159 -14.77 5.73 13.43
N TYR A 160 -13.90 6.46 12.76
CA TYR A 160 -14.14 7.83 12.27
C TYR A 160 -14.50 7.87 10.78
N GLU A 161 -14.44 6.74 10.08
CA GLU A 161 -14.90 6.63 8.69
C GLU A 161 -16.32 6.05 8.70
N THR A 162 -17.27 6.93 9.00
CA THR A 162 -18.70 6.62 8.97
C THR A 162 -19.39 7.48 7.92
N PHE A 163 -20.41 6.93 7.28
CA PHE A 163 -21.21 7.66 6.28
C PHE A 163 -21.98 8.83 6.90
N SER A 164 -22.18 8.83 8.22
CA SER A 164 -22.90 9.83 9.00
C SER A 164 -22.04 10.93 9.61
N GLU A 165 -20.71 10.91 9.40
CA GLU A 165 -19.73 11.81 10.07
C GLU A 165 -19.69 11.69 11.61
N GLU A 166 -20.41 10.73 12.19
CA GLU A 166 -20.46 10.47 13.64
C GLU A 166 -19.46 9.37 14.03
N GLU A 167 -18.84 9.49 15.21
CA GLU A 167 -17.92 8.45 15.70
C GLU A 167 -18.68 7.17 16.08
N GLU A 168 -18.33 6.04 15.45
CA GLU A 168 -18.97 4.75 15.71
C GLU A 168 -18.13 3.95 16.73
N LEU A 169 -18.78 3.51 17.82
CA LEU A 169 -18.14 2.70 18.84
C LEU A 169 -17.88 1.28 18.30
N VAL A 170 -16.62 0.91 18.16
CA VAL A 170 -16.18 -0.42 17.71
C VAL A 170 -15.96 -1.35 18.90
N SER A 171 -15.38 -0.85 19.99
CA SER A 171 -15.11 -1.69 21.17
C SER A 171 -15.06 -0.88 22.46
N ILE A 172 -15.63 -1.43 23.53
CA ILE A 172 -15.69 -0.82 24.86
C ILE A 172 -14.35 -0.88 25.61
N VAL A 173 -14.20 -0.01 26.61
CA VAL A 173 -12.99 0.12 27.45
C VAL A 173 -12.50 -1.22 28.02
N LYS A 174 -13.43 -2.03 28.54
CA LYS A 174 -13.10 -3.33 29.14
C LYS A 174 -12.38 -4.26 28.17
N ASN A 175 -12.76 -4.24 26.90
CA ASN A 175 -12.21 -5.12 25.88
C ASN A 175 -10.88 -4.60 25.33
N CYS A 176 -10.68 -3.28 25.37
CA CYS A 176 -9.48 -2.62 24.88
C CYS A 176 -8.34 -2.61 25.92
N LYS A 177 -8.67 -2.74 27.20
CA LYS A 177 -7.73 -2.65 28.32
C LYS A 177 -6.48 -3.51 28.15
N THR A 178 -6.64 -4.79 27.82
CA THR A 178 -5.51 -5.73 27.66
C THR A 178 -4.52 -5.27 26.59
N TYR A 179 -5.04 -4.76 25.46
CA TYR A 179 -4.20 -4.26 24.36
C TYR A 179 -3.52 -2.92 24.72
N LEU A 180 -4.24 -2.01 25.39
CA LEU A 180 -3.69 -0.72 25.82
C LEU A 180 -2.58 -0.92 26.87
N ASP A 181 -2.81 -1.75 27.88
CA ASP A 181 -1.83 -2.09 28.90
C ASP A 181 -0.57 -2.74 28.27
N TRP A 182 -0.76 -3.61 27.27
CA TRP A 182 0.34 -4.21 26.49
C TRP A 182 1.13 -3.18 25.65
N LYS A 183 0.42 -2.25 25.01
CA LYS A 183 1.02 -1.21 24.16
C LYS A 183 1.84 -0.21 24.98
N ASP A 184 1.32 0.19 26.14
CA ASP A 184 2.02 1.08 27.06
C ASP A 184 3.21 0.38 27.72
N GLY A 185 3.08 -0.91 28.04
CA GLY A 185 4.20 -1.74 28.52
C GLY A 185 5.39 -1.77 27.54
N ARG A 186 5.14 -1.83 26.23
CA ARG A 186 6.22 -1.77 25.21
C ARG A 186 6.82 -0.37 25.00
N ARG A 187 6.10 0.70 25.37
CA ARG A 187 6.62 2.08 25.31
C ARG A 187 7.58 2.42 26.44
N LEU A 188 7.49 1.72 27.57
CA LEU A 188 8.36 1.92 28.74
C LEU A 188 9.70 1.16 28.66
N VAL A 189 9.87 0.28 27.66
CA VAL A 189 11.04 -0.59 27.49
C VAL A 189 11.97 -0.10 26.35
N ASN A 190 11.61 1.00 25.68
CA ASN A 190 12.46 1.72 24.71
C ASN A 190 12.76 3.13 25.19
#